data_AF-A0A3S0L5X3-F1
#
_entry.id   AF-A0A3S0L5X3-F1
#
_cell.length_a   1.000
_cell.length_b   1.000
_cell.length_c   1.000
_cell.angle_alpha   90.00
_cell.angle_beta   90.00
_cell.angle_gamma   90.00
#
_symmetry.space_group_name_H-M   'P 1'
#
loop_
_entity.id
_entity.type
_entity.pdbx_description
1 polymer ?
#
loop_
_entity_poly.entity_id
_entity_poly.type
_entity_poly.pdbx_seq_one_letter_code
_entity_poly.pdbx_strand_id
1 'polypeptide(L)'
;MESNARETLYREQVEALVEKWAEGKPPNPAAESPTAKPSGYYRLSGWLLEYLMEHDELPSGVHAMPQGIDRQGGVEPSFPVDFSCPPFK
;
A
#
# COMPACT_ATOMS: atom_id res chain seq x y z
N MET A 1 -7.44 -14.48 -19.93
CA MET A 1 -8.69 -13.97 -19.30
C MET A 1 -8.66 -14.09 -17.78
N GLU A 2 -8.03 -15.12 -17.20
CA GLU A 2 -7.94 -15.31 -15.73
C GLU A 2 -7.17 -14.21 -14.99
N SER A 3 -6.10 -13.66 -15.57
CA SER A 3 -5.28 -12.60 -14.96
C SER A 3 -6.09 -11.37 -14.53
N ASN A 4 -7.14 -11.02 -15.28
CA ASN A 4 -7.87 -9.75 -15.07
C ASN A 4 -8.89 -9.87 -13.91
N ALA A 5 -9.53 -11.04 -13.77
CA ALA A 5 -10.47 -11.29 -12.67
C ALA A 5 -9.74 -11.41 -11.32
N ARG A 6 -8.59 -12.10 -11.31
CA ARG A 6 -7.76 -12.26 -10.10
C ARG A 6 -7.18 -10.93 -9.65
N GLU A 7 -6.65 -10.14 -10.58
CA GLU A 7 -6.15 -8.80 -10.27
C GLU A 7 -7.26 -7.89 -9.72
N THR A 8 -8.47 -7.96 -10.27
CA THR A 8 -9.63 -7.18 -9.77
C THR A 8 -9.96 -7.55 -8.32
N LEU A 9 -10.04 -8.86 -8.03
CA LEU A 9 -10.33 -9.34 -6.68
C LEU A 9 -9.26 -8.91 -5.66
N TYR A 10 -7.97 -9.06 -5.99
CA TYR A 10 -6.91 -8.59 -5.10
C TYR A 10 -6.89 -7.07 -4.98
N ARG A 11 -7.21 -6.32 -6.04
CA ARG A 11 -7.27 -4.85 -5.99
C ARG A 11 -8.29 -4.38 -4.95
N GLU A 12 -9.47 -4.99 -4.92
CA GLU A 12 -10.49 -4.70 -3.91
C GLU A 12 -10.04 -5.06 -2.49
N GLN A 13 -9.40 -6.23 -2.32
CA GLN A 13 -8.86 -6.66 -1.03
C GLN A 13 -7.75 -5.71 -0.53
N VAL A 14 -6.83 -5.33 -1.41
CA VAL A 14 -5.74 -4.40 -1.13
C VAL A 14 -6.28 -3.04 -0.75
N GLU A 15 -7.26 -2.52 -1.48
CA GLU A 15 -7.89 -1.23 -1.15
C GLU A 15 -8.48 -1.27 0.25
N ALA A 16 -9.27 -2.29 0.60
CA ALA A 16 -9.87 -2.41 1.92
C ALA A 16 -8.82 -2.49 3.06
N LEU A 17 -7.71 -3.21 2.84
CA LEU A 17 -6.62 -3.32 3.82
C LEU A 17 -5.86 -2.01 4.00
N VAL A 18 -5.51 -1.35 2.90
CA VAL A 18 -4.72 -0.12 2.92
C VAL A 18 -5.56 1.06 3.43
N GLU A 19 -6.88 1.07 3.20
CA GLU A 19 -7.80 2.04 3.82
C GLU A 19 -7.78 1.91 5.35
N LYS A 20 -7.92 0.69 5.89
CA LYS A 20 -7.80 0.46 7.33
C LYS A 20 -6.42 0.85 7.86
N TRP A 21 -5.36 0.59 7.10
CA TRP A 21 -4.01 1.00 7.48
C TRP A 21 -3.89 2.53 7.51
N ALA A 22 -4.61 3.23 6.64
CA ALA A 22 -4.62 4.69 6.58
C ALA A 22 -5.42 5.34 7.71
N GLU A 23 -6.32 4.61 8.38
CA GLU A 23 -7.14 5.16 9.47
C GLU A 23 -6.28 5.79 10.58
N GLY A 24 -6.62 7.03 10.94
CA GLY A 24 -5.91 7.79 11.97
C GLY A 24 -4.52 8.31 11.59
N LYS A 25 -4.01 7.99 10.38
CA LYS A 25 -2.75 8.56 9.88
C LYS A 25 -2.99 9.97 9.34
N PRO A 26 -2.03 10.90 9.50
CA PRO A 26 -2.17 12.24 8.94
C PRO A 26 -2.14 12.19 7.40
N PRO A 27 -2.86 13.09 6.71
CA PRO A 27 -2.79 13.21 5.26
C PRO A 27 -1.36 13.50 4.81
N ASN A 28 -1.02 13.14 3.57
CA ASN A 28 0.29 13.46 3.00
C ASN A 28 0.52 14.98 3.06
N PRO A 29 1.56 15.47 3.77
CA PRO A 29 1.80 16.90 3.94
C PRO A 29 2.18 17.61 2.63
N ALA A 30 2.61 16.86 1.61
CA ALA A 30 2.90 17.40 0.28
C ALA A 30 1.63 17.57 -0.59
N ALA A 31 0.47 17.09 -0.13
CA ALA A 31 -0.79 17.26 -0.83
C ALA A 31 -1.54 18.50 -0.33
N GLU A 32 -2.11 19.27 -1.24
CA GLU A 32 -2.88 20.50 -0.94
C GLU A 32 -4.29 20.23 -0.37
N SER A 33 -4.57 18.99 0.07
CA SER A 33 -5.88 18.59 0.56
C SER A 33 -5.80 17.93 1.94
N PRO A 34 -6.65 18.35 2.91
CA PRO A 34 -6.71 17.72 4.23
C PRO A 34 -7.31 16.30 4.18
N THR A 35 -7.92 15.91 3.06
CA THR A 35 -8.47 14.57 2.82
C THR A 35 -7.55 13.70 1.96
N ALA A 36 -6.33 14.17 1.67
CA ALA A 36 -5.36 13.39 0.91
C ALA A 36 -4.99 12.10 1.64
N LYS A 37 -4.71 11.05 0.87
CA LYS A 37 -4.19 9.79 1.43
C LYS A 37 -2.85 10.02 2.14
N PRO A 38 -2.53 9.28 3.21
CA PRO A 38 -1.26 9.40 3.91
C PRO A 38 -0.08 9.05 2.99
N SER A 39 1.11 9.52 3.35
CA SER A 39 2.36 9.16 2.66
C SER A 39 2.53 7.64 2.62
N GLY A 40 2.93 7.11 1.47
CA GLY A 40 3.10 5.67 1.27
C GLY A 40 1.84 4.88 0.94
N TYR A 41 0.63 5.46 1.04
CA TYR A 41 -0.64 4.78 0.72
C TYR A 41 -0.60 4.04 -0.63
N TYR A 42 -0.39 4.79 -1.71
CA TYR A 42 -0.40 4.22 -3.06
C TYR A 42 0.75 3.26 -3.31
N ARG A 43 1.90 3.48 -2.64
CA ARG A 43 3.06 2.60 -2.77
C ARG A 43 2.81 1.26 -2.11
N LEU A 44 2.22 1.27 -0.90
CA LEU A 44 1.80 0.07 -0.20
C LEU A 44 0.72 -0.68 -1.00
N SER A 45 -0.26 0.04 -1.59
CA SER A 45 -1.26 -0.59 -2.45
C SER A 45 -0.64 -1.29 -3.66
N GLY A 46 0.27 -0.63 -4.38
CA GLY A 46 0.95 -1.23 -5.53
C GLY A 46 1.76 -2.46 -5.13
N TRP A 47 2.58 -2.32 -4.10
CA TRP A 47 3.42 -3.41 -3.60
C TRP A 47 2.60 -4.62 -3.12
N LEU A 48 1.51 -4.40 -2.39
CA LEU A 48 0.65 -5.49 -1.93
C LEU A 48 -0.06 -6.21 -3.08
N LEU A 49 -0.50 -5.46 -4.11
CA LEU A 49 -1.13 -6.05 -5.28
C LEU A 49 -0.13 -6.93 -6.05
N GLU A 50 1.10 -6.44 -6.24
CA GLU A 50 2.18 -7.22 -6.85
C GLU A 50 2.49 -8.49 -6.04
N TYR A 51 2.62 -8.36 -4.72
CA TYR A 51 2.87 -9.49 -3.82
C TYR A 51 1.76 -10.55 -3.91
N LEU A 52 0.49 -10.15 -3.84
CA LEU A 52 -0.64 -11.07 -3.95
C LEU A 52 -0.70 -11.73 -5.34
N MET A 53 -0.37 -11.00 -6.41
CA MET A 53 -0.34 -11.56 -7.76
C MET A 53 0.78 -12.60 -7.94
N GLU A 54 1.90 -12.45 -7.24
CA GLU A 54 3.03 -13.37 -7.29
C GLU A 54 2.85 -14.58 -6.37
N HIS A 55 2.36 -14.37 -5.15
CA HIS A 55 2.38 -15.37 -4.09
C HIS A 55 1.01 -15.97 -3.76
N ASP A 56 -0.10 -15.35 -4.19
CA ASP A 56 -1.47 -15.76 -3.82
C ASP A 56 -1.69 -15.85 -2.29
N GLU A 57 -0.94 -15.04 -1.52
CA GLU A 57 -1.05 -14.95 -0.07
C GLU A 57 -0.70 -13.55 0.41
N LEU A 58 -1.22 -13.17 1.59
CA LEU A 58 -0.80 -11.92 2.24
C LEU A 58 0.62 -12.07 2.80
N PRO A 59 1.44 -11.01 2.74
CA PRO A 59 2.75 -11.02 3.37
C PRO A 59 2.64 -11.21 4.88
N SER A 60 3.69 -11.74 5.49
CA SER A 60 3.83 -11.87 6.94
C SER A 60 5.14 -11.26 7.43
N GLY A 61 5.18 -10.85 8.71
CA GLY A 61 6.36 -10.19 9.27
C GLY A 61 6.53 -8.73 8.84
N VAL A 62 7.71 -8.18 9.07
CA VAL A 62 8.06 -6.80 8.71
C VAL A 62 8.73 -6.78 7.35
N HIS A 63 8.18 -5.99 6.43
CA HIS A 63 8.74 -5.78 5.09
C HIS A 63 9.14 -4.31 4.91
N ALA A 64 10.28 -4.09 4.26
CA ALA A 64 10.68 -2.76 3.83
C ALA A 64 9.98 -2.43 2.51
N MET A 65 9.19 -1.35 2.48
CA MET A 65 8.60 -0.86 1.24
C MET A 65 9.70 -0.32 0.33
N PRO A 66 9.58 -0.50 -1.00
CA PRO A 66 10.56 0.05 -1.92
C PRO A 66 10.65 1.58 -1.79
N GLN A 67 11.82 2.13 -2.13
CA GLN A 67 11.94 3.58 -2.31
C GLN A 67 11.03 4.01 -3.46
N GLY A 68 10.41 5.19 -3.31
CA GLY A 68 9.54 5.78 -4.32
C GLY A 68 10.18 7.02 -4.92
N ILE A 69 9.56 7.51 -5.98
CA ILE A 69 9.84 8.82 -6.56
C ILE A 69 8.55 9.62 -6.57
N ASP A 70 8.56 10.82 -6.01
CA ASP A 70 7.40 11.70 -6.01
C ASP A 70 7.18 12.36 -7.39
N ARG A 71 6.09 13.12 -7.53
CA ARG A 71 5.75 13.82 -8.78
C ARG A 71 6.75 14.90 -9.19
N GLN A 72 7.57 15.38 -8.26
CA GLN A 72 8.61 16.39 -8.50
C GLN A 72 9.99 15.74 -8.77
N GLY A 73 10.08 14.40 -8.78
CA GLY A 73 11.34 13.67 -8.98
C GLY A 73 12.15 13.49 -7.69
N GLY A 74 11.60 13.85 -6.54
CA GLY A 74 12.22 13.64 -5.24
C GLY A 74 12.19 12.17 -4.82
N VAL A 75 13.27 11.70 -4.18
CA VAL A 75 13.32 10.35 -3.60
C VAL A 75 12.48 10.32 -2.33
N GLU A 76 11.45 9.48 -2.33
CA GLU A 76 10.71 9.18 -1.13
C GLU A 76 11.33 7.94 -0.45
N PRO A 77 11.73 8.03 0.83
CA PRO A 77 12.45 6.96 1.50
C PRO A 77 11.60 5.68 1.61
N SER A 78 12.31 4.57 1.78
CA SER A 78 11.72 3.30 2.21
C SER A 78 11.16 3.46 3.63
N PHE A 79 10.10 2.72 3.93
CA PHE A 79 9.53 2.63 5.27
C PHE A 79 9.15 1.17 5.58
N PRO A 80 9.25 0.74 6.85
CA PRO A 80 8.83 -0.60 7.24
C PRO A 80 7.31 -0.68 7.36
N VAL A 81 6.75 -1.83 7.02
CA VAL A 81 5.35 -2.20 7.30
C VAL A 81 5.34 -3.55 7.99
N ASP A 82 4.69 -3.63 9.14
CA ASP A 82 4.49 -4.88 9.87
C ASP A 82 3.14 -5.50 9.49
N PHE A 83 3.19 -6.60 8.74
CA PHE A 83 2.02 -7.39 8.38
C PHE A 83 1.62 -8.40 9.45
N SER A 84 2.33 -8.44 10.59
CA SER A 84 2.01 -9.27 11.75
C SER A 84 1.07 -8.60 12.74
N CYS A 85 0.58 -7.40 12.45
CA CYS A 85 -0.31 -6.64 13.34
C CYS A 85 -1.56 -6.14 12.59
N PRO A 86 -2.62 -5.74 13.32
CA PRO A 86 -3.74 -5.05 12.71
C PRO A 86 -3.24 -3.84 11.89
N PRO A 87 -3.82 -3.57 10.70
CA PRO A 87 -5.04 -4.17 10.15
C PRO A 87 -4.80 -5.38 9.22
N PHE A 88 -3.59 -5.91 9.14
CA PHE A 88 -3.22 -7.00 8.21
C PHE A 88 -3.44 -8.41 8.80
N LYS A 89 -4.00 -8.49 10.01
CA LYS A 89 -4.40 -9.72 10.71
C LYS A 89 -5.88 -9.72 11.06
#